data_AF-A0A0R0I373-F1
#
_entry.id   AF-A0A0R0I373-F1
#
_cell.length_a   1.000
_cell.length_b   1.000
_cell.length_c   1.000
_cell.angle_alpha   90.00
_cell.angle_beta   90.00
_cell.angle_gamma   90.00
#
_symmetry.space_group_name_H-M   'P 1'
#
loop_
_entity.id
_entity.type
_entity.pdbx_description
1 polymer ?
#
loop_
_entity_poly.entity_id
_entity_poly.type
_entity_poly.pdbx_seq_one_letter_code
_entity_poly.pdbx_strand_id
1 'polypeptide(L)'
;MEAKSLLKGSSLKPSYPIHKLSKTTMMTPNCVRFSFNYNSCLIFANGYPSSSLPLSLQNKPRKSASVVVSARRKDKKEDTHSSVPKPDEVTGFFPEAVLLKKRTVEEEGKLLPEFEDADERELFEALMLELDSDMDVDILRHYEVMYLIHEKHEEEVVAVNEKIQDFLREKKGQVWRLNDWGMRRLAYKIKKANNAHYMLINFELDAKYINDFKTLLDQDERVIRHLVIKRDEAITEDCPPPPDFHTLRGNADDDEDEEFDEDYDGDWDGEDEEDGDEGEDDIIFVDGDEDDIDSRKQTSANVRQPDIRKLRAENVSRAIKSTVRGFPRPLLDLSTASFAKVMNSAFGRPLVPPFDPYANSINYLLASYVIPYVGLTGYVGANPLLQNATSKRLVAGLLGVESGQDAVIRALLYEYRTLSVQPYNVTVAEFTNRISMLRNNLGGSGLKDEGLVVPREQGAEGRVTGNILVGDKDSLSYPRTPREILRIIYGGGDEHVPGGFYPKGASGRIAKYYLKTT
;
A
#
# COMPACT_ATOMS: atom_id res chain seq x y z
N MET A 1 -56.89 -14.56 30.17
CA MET A 1 -56.53 -14.79 31.58
C MET A 1 -55.55 -15.94 31.62
N GLU A 2 -54.31 -15.65 31.99
CA GLU A 2 -53.32 -16.65 32.38
C GLU A 2 -53.81 -17.44 33.60
N ALA A 3 -53.57 -18.74 33.61
CA ALA A 3 -53.38 -19.49 34.84
C ALA A 3 -52.28 -20.54 34.60
N LYS A 4 -51.20 -20.35 35.35
CA LYS A 4 -49.97 -21.13 35.39
C LYS A 4 -50.20 -22.58 35.86
N SER A 5 -49.24 -23.41 35.48
CA SER A 5 -48.75 -24.61 36.18
C SER A 5 -49.58 -25.89 36.11
N LEU A 6 -49.16 -26.80 35.22
CA LEU A 6 -49.12 -28.23 35.51
C LEU A 6 -47.73 -28.77 35.17
N LEU A 7 -47.05 -29.17 36.24
CA LEU A 7 -45.79 -29.90 36.29
C LEU A 7 -46.01 -31.39 35.99
N LYS A 8 -44.96 -32.03 35.47
CA LYS A 8 -44.60 -33.48 35.48
C LYS A 8 -45.21 -34.38 34.40
N GLY A 9 -44.34 -34.82 33.49
CA GLY A 9 -44.56 -35.96 32.59
C GLY A 9 -43.27 -36.43 31.91
N SER A 10 -42.46 -37.20 32.64
CA SER A 10 -41.58 -38.29 32.20
C SER A 10 -40.85 -38.28 30.83
N SER A 11 -39.52 -38.35 30.93
CA SER A 11 -38.62 -39.38 30.35
C SER A 11 -38.75 -39.77 28.88
N LEU A 12 -37.70 -39.50 28.11
CA LEU A 12 -37.08 -40.44 27.14
C LEU A 12 -35.71 -39.86 26.70
N LYS A 13 -34.63 -40.29 27.38
CA LYS A 13 -33.25 -40.11 26.90
C LYS A 13 -32.81 -41.41 26.19
N PRO A 14 -32.34 -41.37 24.94
CA PRO A 14 -31.57 -42.45 24.37
C PRO A 14 -30.10 -42.31 24.75
N SER A 15 -29.55 -43.41 25.24
CA SER A 15 -28.15 -43.62 25.63
C SER A 15 -27.64 -44.81 24.85
N TYR A 16 -26.51 -44.67 24.12
CA TYR A 16 -25.67 -45.77 23.59
C TYR A 16 -24.26 -45.24 23.28
N PRO A 17 -23.21 -46.08 23.30
CA PRO A 17 -22.12 -45.88 24.26
C PRO A 17 -20.76 -45.59 23.63
N ILE A 18 -19.91 -45.03 24.49
CA ILE A 18 -18.50 -44.68 24.29
C ILE A 18 -17.66 -45.97 24.15
N HIS A 19 -17.02 -46.15 22.99
CA HIS A 19 -15.87 -47.05 22.85
C HIS A 19 -14.59 -46.30 23.24
N LYS A 20 -14.03 -46.65 24.41
CA LYS A 20 -12.63 -46.36 24.77
C LYS A 20 -11.73 -47.42 24.13
N LEU A 21 -10.72 -47.01 23.36
CA LEU A 21 -9.57 -47.86 23.06
C LEU A 21 -8.26 -47.04 23.07
N SER A 22 -7.47 -47.37 24.10
CA SER A 22 -6.01 -47.40 24.26
C SER A 22 -5.11 -46.28 23.71
N LYS A 23 -4.34 -45.74 24.66
CA LYS A 23 -3.16 -44.89 24.55
C LYS A 23 -2.01 -45.53 23.75
N THR A 24 -1.35 -44.66 22.98
CA THR A 24 0.10 -44.43 22.90
C THR A 24 1.04 -45.62 23.15
N THR A 25 1.74 -46.06 22.10
CA THR A 25 3.12 -46.58 22.21
C THR A 25 3.90 -46.18 20.96
N MET A 26 5.05 -45.56 21.23
CA MET A 26 6.16 -45.23 20.34
C MET A 26 6.53 -46.35 19.35
N MET A 27 6.79 -46.00 18.09
CA MET A 27 7.77 -46.68 17.23
C MET A 27 8.37 -45.66 16.26
N THR A 28 9.70 -45.65 16.23
CA THR A 28 10.65 -44.81 15.49
C THR A 28 10.52 -44.88 13.96
N PRO A 29 10.98 -43.85 13.22
CA PRO A 29 10.89 -43.80 11.77
C PRO A 29 11.95 -44.70 11.12
N ASN A 30 11.52 -45.86 10.63
CA ASN A 30 12.34 -46.66 9.72
C ASN A 30 12.23 -46.10 8.30
N CYS A 31 13.39 -45.70 7.78
CA CYS A 31 13.66 -45.34 6.40
C CYS A 31 12.99 -46.30 5.40
N VAL A 32 12.10 -45.79 4.56
CA VAL A 32 11.69 -46.47 3.34
C VAL A 32 12.46 -45.86 2.18
N ARG A 33 13.52 -46.57 1.77
CA ARG A 33 14.21 -46.37 0.49
C ARG A 33 13.24 -46.71 -0.64
N PHE A 34 12.91 -45.74 -1.48
CA PHE A 34 12.37 -46.03 -2.81
C PHE A 34 13.51 -45.96 -3.83
N SER A 35 13.90 -47.15 -4.29
CA SER A 35 14.89 -47.38 -5.31
C SER A 35 14.39 -46.94 -6.69
N PHE A 36 15.30 -46.32 -7.43
CA PHE A 36 15.22 -46.13 -8.88
C PHE A 36 14.98 -47.46 -9.58
N ASN A 37 14.06 -47.46 -10.56
CA ASN A 37 14.02 -48.50 -11.56
C ASN A 37 13.87 -47.92 -12.97
N TYR A 38 14.68 -48.48 -13.85
CA TYR A 38 14.97 -48.10 -15.22
C TYR A 38 13.85 -48.48 -16.21
N ASN A 39 13.78 -47.70 -17.30
CA ASN A 39 13.45 -48.06 -18.69
C ASN A 39 12.22 -48.94 -19.01
N SER A 40 11.39 -48.39 -19.90
CA SER A 40 11.19 -48.83 -21.31
C SER A 40 9.73 -48.77 -21.73
N CYS A 41 9.43 -47.97 -22.76
CA CYS A 41 8.54 -48.37 -23.86
C CYS A 41 8.57 -47.34 -24.99
N LEU A 42 9.32 -47.68 -26.04
CA LEU A 42 9.17 -47.16 -27.40
C LEU A 42 8.13 -48.04 -28.10
N ILE A 43 7.04 -47.49 -28.62
CA ILE A 43 6.13 -48.17 -29.57
C ILE A 43 5.51 -47.15 -30.56
N PHE A 44 5.96 -47.24 -31.82
CA PHE A 44 5.27 -47.08 -33.13
C PHE A 44 4.50 -45.77 -33.45
N ALA A 45 4.37 -45.28 -34.69
CA ALA A 45 4.91 -45.58 -36.02
C ALA A 45 4.42 -44.44 -36.94
N ASN A 46 5.26 -43.97 -37.87
CA ASN A 46 4.85 -43.51 -39.21
C ASN A 46 6.12 -43.35 -40.07
N GLY A 47 6.35 -44.36 -40.95
CA GLY A 47 7.20 -44.24 -42.15
C GLY A 47 6.43 -43.50 -43.26
N TYR A 48 7.00 -42.94 -44.32
CA TYR A 48 8.01 -43.34 -45.33
C TYR A 48 8.08 -42.16 -46.36
N PRO A 49 8.87 -42.14 -47.47
CA PRO A 49 10.08 -42.88 -47.85
C PRO A 49 11.20 -42.04 -48.57
N SER A 50 12.32 -42.73 -48.87
CA SER A 50 13.13 -42.68 -50.11
C SER A 50 14.17 -41.57 -50.39
N SER A 51 15.46 -41.96 -50.33
CA SER A 51 16.45 -41.90 -51.43
C SER A 51 17.72 -42.70 -51.03
N SER A 52 17.88 -43.93 -51.54
CA SER A 52 18.86 -44.37 -52.57
C SER A 52 20.36 -44.15 -52.20
N LEU A 53 21.08 -45.17 -51.67
CA LEU A 53 22.03 -46.11 -52.35
C LEU A 53 23.42 -45.49 -52.71
N PRO A 54 24.52 -46.27 -52.92
CA PRO A 54 25.00 -47.52 -52.30
C PRO A 54 26.54 -47.50 -51.97
N LEU A 55 27.08 -48.61 -51.46
CA LEU A 55 28.47 -49.18 -51.53
C LEU A 55 28.83 -49.79 -50.15
N SER A 56 28.66 -51.09 -49.90
CA SER A 56 29.30 -52.29 -50.48
C SER A 56 30.73 -52.57 -50.01
N LEU A 57 30.81 -53.63 -49.21
CA LEU A 57 31.83 -54.69 -49.16
C LEU A 57 33.23 -54.45 -48.56
N GLN A 58 33.38 -55.09 -47.39
CA GLN A 58 34.31 -56.21 -47.12
C GLN A 58 35.83 -55.97 -46.94
N ASN A 59 36.24 -56.48 -45.77
CA ASN A 59 37.36 -57.40 -45.54
C ASN A 59 38.79 -56.89 -45.30
N LYS A 60 39.18 -57.12 -44.04
CA LYS A 60 40.35 -57.88 -43.55
C LYS A 60 41.55 -57.10 -42.98
N PRO A 61 42.25 -57.72 -42.01
CA PRO A 61 43.00 -57.01 -40.97
C PRO A 61 44.51 -57.06 -41.21
N ARG A 62 45.25 -56.12 -40.61
CA ARG A 62 46.58 -56.39 -40.00
C ARG A 62 47.14 -55.17 -39.26
N LYS A 63 47.29 -55.39 -37.95
CA LYS A 63 48.33 -54.97 -37.01
C LYS A 63 49.03 -53.62 -37.26
N SER A 64 48.76 -52.76 -36.28
CA SER A 64 49.35 -51.48 -35.94
C SER A 64 50.89 -51.53 -35.87
N ALA A 65 51.53 -50.90 -36.84
CA ALA A 65 52.89 -50.38 -36.70
C ALA A 65 52.84 -48.92 -37.15
N SER A 66 52.81 -48.01 -36.17
CA SER A 66 52.74 -46.57 -36.36
C SER A 66 54.07 -46.06 -36.93
N VAL A 67 54.10 -45.82 -38.23
CA VAL A 67 55.15 -45.00 -38.87
C VAL A 67 54.69 -43.55 -38.82
N VAL A 68 55.42 -42.76 -38.04
CA VAL A 68 55.25 -41.31 -37.93
C VAL A 68 55.75 -40.67 -39.23
N VAL A 69 54.84 -40.14 -40.03
CA VAL A 69 55.17 -39.21 -41.12
C VAL A 69 54.48 -37.89 -40.83
N SER A 70 55.32 -36.87 -40.68
CA SER A 70 54.98 -35.47 -40.54
C SER A 70 54.33 -34.94 -41.82
N ALA A 71 53.09 -34.46 -41.71
CA ALA A 71 52.46 -33.64 -42.73
C ALA A 71 51.67 -32.51 -42.07
N ARG A 72 52.21 -31.30 -42.28
CA ARG A 72 51.62 -29.95 -42.17
C ARG A 72 50.34 -29.81 -41.35
N ARG A 73 50.46 -29.06 -40.25
CA ARG A 73 49.35 -28.45 -39.49
C ARG A 73 48.45 -27.67 -40.46
N LYS A 74 47.33 -28.26 -40.83
CA LYS A 74 46.09 -27.52 -41.09
C LYS A 74 45.46 -27.26 -39.72
N ASP A 75 45.06 -26.02 -39.50
CA ASP A 75 44.49 -25.52 -38.26
C ASP A 75 43.37 -26.46 -37.79
N LYS A 76 43.57 -26.99 -36.59
CA LYS A 76 42.61 -27.87 -35.94
C LYS A 76 41.39 -27.03 -35.58
N LYS A 77 40.29 -27.34 -36.27
CA LYS A 77 38.92 -27.08 -35.85
C LYS A 77 38.80 -27.41 -34.36
N GLU A 78 38.53 -26.40 -33.54
CA GLU A 78 38.41 -26.52 -32.09
C GLU A 78 37.23 -27.45 -31.76
N ASP A 79 37.48 -28.43 -30.90
CA ASP A 79 36.45 -29.34 -30.38
C ASP A 79 35.47 -28.54 -29.53
N THR A 80 34.21 -28.47 -29.97
CA THR A 80 33.11 -27.75 -29.31
C THR A 80 32.57 -28.42 -28.04
N HIS A 81 33.33 -29.34 -27.44
CA HIS A 81 32.90 -30.09 -26.26
C HIS A 81 33.90 -30.06 -25.10
N SER A 82 34.82 -29.08 -25.09
CA SER A 82 35.61 -28.79 -23.90
C SER A 82 34.83 -27.88 -22.96
N SER A 83 34.43 -28.43 -21.81
CA SER A 83 33.82 -27.72 -20.67
C SER A 83 34.87 -26.95 -19.84
N VAL A 84 35.81 -26.29 -20.53
CA VAL A 84 36.68 -25.29 -19.93
C VAL A 84 36.02 -23.93 -20.20
N PRO A 85 35.59 -23.19 -19.16
CA PRO A 85 34.92 -21.91 -19.35
C PRO A 85 35.85 -20.95 -20.09
N LYS A 86 35.32 -20.29 -21.11
CA LYS A 86 36.06 -19.21 -21.78
C LYS A 86 36.25 -18.05 -20.79
N PRO A 87 37.31 -17.24 -20.92
CA PRO A 87 37.55 -16.11 -20.01
C PRO A 87 36.39 -15.09 -19.97
N ASP A 88 35.51 -15.09 -20.98
CA ASP A 88 34.33 -14.24 -21.06
C ASP A 88 33.05 -14.91 -20.52
N GLU A 89 33.13 -16.11 -19.95
CA GLU A 89 32.00 -16.90 -19.50
C GLU A 89 31.89 -16.86 -17.97
N VAL A 90 31.12 -15.90 -17.46
CA VAL A 90 30.85 -15.73 -16.02
C VAL A 90 29.83 -16.78 -15.57
N THR A 91 30.30 -17.79 -14.83
CA THR A 91 29.50 -18.88 -14.21
C THR A 91 28.69 -18.41 -12.99
N GLY A 92 27.75 -17.49 -13.19
CA GLY A 92 26.80 -17.02 -12.18
C GLY A 92 25.36 -17.48 -12.44
N PHE A 93 24.57 -17.69 -11.37
CA PHE A 93 23.18 -18.17 -11.42
C PHE A 93 22.16 -17.16 -12.01
N PHE A 94 22.58 -15.95 -12.31
CA PHE A 94 21.75 -14.93 -12.93
C PHE A 94 22.36 -14.56 -14.27
N PRO A 95 21.72 -14.86 -15.43
CA PRO A 95 22.13 -14.27 -16.68
C PRO A 95 21.95 -12.77 -16.54
N GLU A 96 23.08 -12.08 -16.49
CA GLU A 96 23.18 -10.64 -16.32
C GLU A 96 22.25 -9.97 -17.33
N ALA A 97 21.37 -9.11 -16.83
CA ALA A 97 20.50 -8.28 -17.63
C ALA A 97 21.36 -7.59 -18.70
N VAL A 98 21.19 -8.04 -19.94
CA VAL A 98 21.83 -7.45 -21.10
C VAL A 98 21.41 -5.97 -21.12
N LEU A 99 22.41 -5.08 -21.15
CA LEU A 99 22.35 -3.63 -21.42
C LEU A 99 22.48 -2.64 -20.25
N LEU A 100 23.43 -2.83 -19.32
CA LEU A 100 24.12 -1.68 -18.75
C LEU A 100 25.58 -1.73 -19.19
N LYS A 101 25.95 -0.85 -20.13
CA LYS A 101 27.33 -0.70 -20.61
C LYS A 101 28.28 -0.53 -19.41
N LYS A 102 29.43 -1.19 -19.52
CA LYS A 102 30.50 -1.29 -18.54
C LYS A 102 30.88 0.08 -17.96
N ARG A 103 30.64 0.26 -16.65
CA ARG A 103 30.98 1.43 -15.85
C ARG A 103 32.49 1.65 -15.80
N THR A 104 32.95 2.85 -16.14
CA THR A 104 34.26 3.37 -15.70
C THR A 104 34.02 4.42 -14.63
N VAL A 105 34.61 4.17 -13.45
CA VAL A 105 34.59 5.08 -12.30
C VAL A 105 35.69 6.12 -12.52
N GLU A 106 35.35 7.41 -12.61
CA GLU A 106 36.32 8.48 -12.41
C GLU A 106 36.38 8.90 -10.93
N GLU A 107 37.52 9.46 -10.52
CA GLU A 107 38.12 9.44 -9.17
C GLU A 107 37.34 10.16 -8.05
N GLU A 108 36.25 10.86 -8.34
CA GLU A 108 35.37 11.43 -7.32
C GLU A 108 34.01 10.78 -7.46
N GLY A 109 33.69 9.85 -6.55
CA GLY A 109 32.58 8.89 -6.59
C GLY A 109 31.14 9.43 -6.66
N LYS A 110 30.86 10.47 -7.45
CA LYS A 110 29.54 10.87 -7.91
C LYS A 110 29.32 10.36 -9.33
N LEU A 111 28.38 9.43 -9.46
CA LEU A 111 27.88 8.93 -10.74
C LEU A 111 27.17 10.08 -11.49
N LEU A 112 27.83 10.67 -12.49
CA LEU A 112 27.15 11.54 -13.44
C LEU A 112 26.55 10.69 -14.57
N PRO A 113 25.33 11.01 -15.07
CA PRO A 113 24.79 10.35 -16.25
C PRO A 113 25.69 10.54 -17.47
N GLU A 114 25.83 9.50 -18.30
CA GLU A 114 26.45 9.63 -19.62
C GLU A 114 25.42 10.20 -20.60
N PHE A 115 25.83 11.18 -21.41
CA PHE A 115 25.01 11.83 -22.43
C PHE A 115 25.55 11.45 -23.82
N GLU A 116 24.67 11.05 -24.74
CA GLU A 116 25.05 10.63 -26.10
C GLU A 116 25.63 11.79 -26.92
N ASP A 117 25.16 13.02 -26.68
CA ASP A 117 25.58 14.24 -27.35
C ASP A 117 25.53 15.49 -26.43
N ALA A 118 25.78 16.68 -27.01
CA ALA A 118 25.70 17.95 -26.29
C ALA A 118 24.25 18.36 -26.00
N ASP A 119 23.33 18.02 -26.91
CA ASP A 119 21.91 18.38 -26.82
C ASP A 119 21.23 17.62 -25.66
N GLU A 120 21.56 16.34 -25.43
CA GLU A 120 21.12 15.57 -24.27
C GLU A 120 21.66 16.14 -22.95
N ARG A 121 22.88 16.69 -22.97
CA ARG A 121 23.48 17.40 -21.81
C ARG A 121 22.68 18.63 -21.45
N GLU A 122 22.40 19.48 -22.44
CA GLU A 122 21.61 20.70 -22.25
C GLU A 122 20.17 20.37 -21.80
N LEU A 123 19.57 19.32 -22.36
CA LEU A 123 18.25 18.85 -21.96
C LEU A 123 18.23 18.36 -20.50
N PHE A 124 19.27 17.62 -20.07
CA PHE A 124 19.39 17.17 -18.69
C PHE A 124 19.62 18.32 -17.71
N GLU A 125 20.48 19.29 -18.05
CA GLU A 125 20.69 20.48 -17.24
C GLU A 125 19.40 21.31 -17.12
N ALA A 126 18.65 21.47 -18.22
CA ALA A 126 17.35 22.14 -18.20
C ALA A 126 16.33 21.39 -17.32
N LEU A 127 16.28 20.06 -17.42
CA LEU A 127 15.42 19.22 -16.58
C LEU A 127 15.81 19.26 -15.10
N MET A 128 17.10 19.29 -14.78
CA MET A 128 17.58 19.43 -13.40
C MET A 128 17.22 20.79 -12.82
N LEU A 129 17.41 21.87 -13.58
CA LEU A 129 16.98 23.21 -13.18
C LEU A 129 15.46 23.29 -12.99
N GLU A 130 14.68 22.63 -13.84
CA GLU A 130 13.23 22.53 -13.69
C GLU A 130 12.85 21.71 -12.45
N LEU A 131 13.51 20.56 -12.21
CA LEU A 131 13.29 19.72 -11.03
C LEU A 131 13.63 20.45 -9.74
N ASP A 132 14.76 21.15 -9.70
CA ASP A 132 15.18 21.98 -8.57
C ASP A 132 14.15 23.09 -8.34
N SER A 133 13.63 23.72 -9.41
CA SER A 133 12.58 24.75 -9.29
C SER A 133 11.22 24.20 -8.81
N ASP A 134 10.87 22.97 -9.20
CA ASP A 134 9.64 22.29 -8.78
C ASP A 134 9.74 21.71 -7.36
N MET A 135 10.95 21.38 -6.90
CA MET A 135 11.21 20.88 -5.55
C MET A 135 11.42 22.00 -4.53
N ASP A 136 12.06 23.10 -4.93
CA ASP A 136 12.16 24.36 -4.17
C ASP A 136 10.94 25.26 -4.41
N VAL A 137 9.75 24.65 -4.52
CA VAL A 137 8.56 25.39 -4.08
C VAL A 137 8.74 25.50 -2.57
N ASP A 138 9.35 26.60 -2.13
CA ASP A 138 9.37 27.05 -0.74
C ASP A 138 7.90 27.24 -0.30
N ILE A 139 7.25 26.14 0.06
CA ILE A 139 5.89 26.17 0.58
C ILE A 139 6.03 26.74 1.99
N LEU A 140 5.96 28.07 2.09
CA LEU A 140 5.74 28.78 3.35
C LEU A 140 4.51 28.16 4.01
N ARG A 141 4.68 27.62 5.21
CA ARG A 141 3.61 26.95 5.95
C ARG A 141 3.10 27.88 7.03
N HIS A 142 1.79 27.86 7.24
CA HIS A 142 1.17 28.59 8.33
C HIS A 142 1.28 27.80 9.63
N TYR A 143 1.75 28.47 10.68
CA TYR A 143 1.85 27.94 12.02
C TYR A 143 1.08 28.83 12.99
N GLU A 144 0.48 28.18 13.97
CA GLU A 144 -0.07 28.82 15.15
C GLU A 144 0.70 28.33 16.36
N VAL A 145 1.27 29.26 17.11
CA VAL A 145 2.08 28.96 18.27
C VAL A 145 1.50 29.66 19.48
N MET A 146 1.24 28.88 20.52
CA MET A 146 0.95 29.38 21.86
C MET A 146 2.16 29.13 22.74
N TYR A 147 2.67 30.14 23.40
CA TYR A 147 3.73 29.98 24.39
C TYR A 147 3.39 30.73 25.67
N LEU A 148 3.87 30.19 26.78
CA LEU A 148 3.56 30.65 28.13
C LEU A 148 4.85 31.16 28.77
N ILE A 149 4.82 32.38 29.29
CA ILE A 149 5.93 32.98 30.02
C ILE A 149 5.67 32.89 31.52
N HIS A 150 6.71 32.58 32.29
CA HIS A 150 6.65 32.48 33.74
C HIS A 150 6.25 33.82 34.40
N GLU A 151 5.42 33.79 35.44
CA GLU A 151 4.95 34.98 36.21
C GLU A 151 6.09 35.91 36.68
N LYS A 152 7.19 35.36 37.20
CA LYS A 152 8.42 36.10 37.57
C LYS A 152 9.02 36.99 36.46
N HIS A 153 8.77 36.68 35.19
CA HIS A 153 9.35 37.38 34.04
C HIS A 153 8.29 38.18 33.26
N GLU A 154 7.20 38.59 33.91
CA GLU A 154 6.12 39.39 33.29
C GLU A 154 6.65 40.68 32.65
N GLU A 155 7.60 41.37 33.29
CA GLU A 155 8.21 42.60 32.75
C GLU A 155 9.05 42.34 31.48
N GLU A 156 9.50 41.10 31.27
CA GLU A 156 10.36 40.70 30.14
C GLU A 156 9.58 40.15 28.95
N VAL A 157 8.24 40.10 29.01
CA VAL A 157 7.38 39.58 27.94
C VAL A 157 7.63 40.31 26.62
N VAL A 158 7.87 41.62 26.66
CA VAL A 158 8.20 42.41 25.46
C VAL A 158 9.52 41.96 24.84
N ALA A 159 10.54 41.65 25.66
CA ALA A 159 11.84 41.20 25.17
C ALA A 159 11.78 39.81 24.52
N VAL A 160 10.97 38.89 25.07
CA VAL A 160 10.74 37.57 24.49
C VAL A 160 10.04 37.69 23.13
N ASN A 161 9.05 38.58 23.02
CA ASN A 161 8.37 38.88 21.77
C ASN A 161 9.33 39.42 20.70
N GLU A 162 10.18 40.39 21.05
CA GLU A 162 11.14 40.97 20.13
C GLU A 162 12.10 39.91 19.59
N LYS A 163 12.62 39.04 20.46
CA LYS A 163 13.47 37.91 20.07
C LYS A 163 12.78 36.94 19.11
N ILE A 164 11.52 36.61 19.37
CA ILE A 164 10.71 35.75 18.48
C ILE A 164 10.49 36.43 17.12
N GLN A 165 10.16 37.72 17.12
CA GLN A 165 9.97 38.46 15.87
C GLN A 165 11.27 38.64 15.08
N ASP A 166 12.42 38.82 15.75
CA ASP A 166 13.73 38.90 15.12
C ASP A 166 14.10 37.59 14.44
N PHE A 167 13.87 36.45 15.10
CA PHE A 167 14.06 35.14 14.49
C PHE A 167 13.20 34.97 13.24
N LEU A 168 11.92 35.38 13.29
CA LEU A 168 11.03 35.32 12.14
C LEU A 168 11.49 36.25 11.01
N ARG A 169 11.94 37.47 11.33
CA ARG A 169 12.51 38.42 10.36
C ARG A 169 13.77 37.86 9.68
N GLU A 170 14.68 37.27 10.45
CA GLU A 170 15.93 36.69 9.94
C GLU A 170 15.66 35.55 8.94
N LYS A 171 14.68 34.68 9.25
CA LYS A 171 14.32 33.53 8.41
C LYS A 171 13.26 33.86 7.33
N LYS A 172 12.98 35.15 7.08
CA LYS A 172 11.99 35.63 6.10
C LYS A 172 10.55 35.14 6.34
N GLY A 173 10.18 34.86 7.60
CA GLY A 173 8.81 34.56 7.97
C GLY A 173 7.94 35.82 8.10
N GLN A 174 6.66 35.70 7.80
CA GLN A 174 5.69 36.79 7.95
C GLN A 174 4.76 36.50 9.13
N VAL A 175 4.64 37.46 10.06
CA VAL A 175 3.67 37.39 11.15
C VAL A 175 2.33 37.90 10.66
N TRP A 176 1.30 37.06 10.74
CA TRP A 176 -0.07 37.40 10.37
C TRP A 176 -0.88 37.93 11.55
N ARG A 177 -0.56 37.46 12.76
CA ARG A 177 -1.25 37.84 13.99
C ARG A 177 -0.36 37.68 15.21
N LEU A 178 -0.49 38.61 16.15
CA LEU A 178 0.07 38.51 17.49
C LEU A 178 -1.00 38.96 18.48
N ASN A 179 -1.42 38.03 19.33
CA ASN A 179 -2.45 38.23 20.35
C ASN A 179 -1.84 38.02 21.73
N ASP A 180 -1.89 39.08 22.52
CA ASP A 180 -1.55 39.04 23.93
C ASP A 180 -2.81 38.73 24.76
N TRP A 181 -2.82 37.59 25.46
CA TRP A 181 -3.91 37.19 26.35
C TRP A 181 -3.65 37.57 27.81
N GLY A 182 -2.49 38.13 28.11
CA GLY A 182 -2.10 38.57 29.44
C GLY A 182 -1.82 37.42 30.42
N MET A 183 -1.72 37.81 31.70
CA MET A 183 -1.48 36.90 32.81
C MET A 183 -2.73 36.10 33.16
N ARG A 184 -2.64 34.77 33.18
CA ARG A 184 -3.77 33.88 33.51
C ARG A 184 -3.35 32.76 34.44
N ARG A 185 -4.29 32.35 35.29
CA ARG A 185 -4.10 31.25 36.23
C ARG A 185 -4.01 29.91 35.52
N LEU A 186 -2.96 29.15 35.81
CA LEU A 186 -2.76 27.80 35.33
C LEU A 186 -3.68 26.81 36.08
N ALA A 187 -4.08 25.73 35.42
CA ALA A 187 -4.86 24.66 36.07
C ALA A 187 -4.05 23.92 37.15
N TYR A 188 -2.73 23.87 37.01
CA TYR A 188 -1.76 23.31 37.94
C TYR A 188 -0.45 24.09 37.86
N LYS A 189 0.39 23.99 38.90
CA LYS A 189 1.69 24.67 38.94
C LYS A 189 2.63 24.12 37.87
N ILE A 190 3.27 24.99 37.09
CA ILE A 190 4.33 24.63 36.13
C ILE A 190 5.59 25.39 36.53
N LYS A 191 6.71 24.70 36.75
CA LYS A 191 7.98 25.30 37.26
C LYS A 191 7.76 26.20 38.51
N LYS A 192 6.87 25.80 39.43
CA LYS A 192 6.47 26.56 40.64
C LYS A 192 5.71 27.89 40.35
N ALA A 193 5.23 28.13 39.13
CA ALA A 193 4.34 29.25 38.79
C ALA A 193 2.86 28.86 38.92
N ASN A 194 2.04 29.72 39.53
CA ASN A 194 0.58 29.57 39.55
C ASN A 194 -0.09 30.28 38.36
N ASN A 195 0.53 31.37 37.90
CA ASN A 195 0.08 32.15 36.76
C ASN A 195 1.13 32.12 35.65
N ALA A 196 0.70 32.35 34.41
CA ALA A 196 1.60 32.52 33.28
C ALA A 196 1.01 33.52 32.28
N HIS A 197 1.90 34.21 31.57
CA HIS A 197 1.51 35.12 30.51
C HIS A 197 1.29 34.33 29.22
N TYR A 198 0.09 34.41 28.64
CA TYR A 198 -0.28 33.66 27.44
C TYR A 198 -0.09 34.50 26.19
N MET A 199 0.66 33.96 25.23
CA MET A 199 0.90 34.62 23.95
C MET A 199 0.60 33.69 22.78
N LEU A 200 -0.24 34.19 21.87
CA LEU A 200 -0.64 33.51 20.66
C LEU A 200 -0.07 34.24 19.45
N ILE A 201 0.71 33.55 18.63
CA ILE A 201 1.26 34.09 17.38
C ILE A 201 0.90 33.19 16.20
N ASN A 202 0.45 33.81 15.11
CA ASN A 202 0.24 33.13 13.84
C ASN A 202 1.23 33.72 12.83
N PHE A 203 2.05 32.87 12.25
CA PHE A 203 3.06 33.28 11.27
C PHE A 203 3.22 32.24 10.18
N GLU A 204 3.79 32.66 9.06
CA GLU A 204 4.28 31.76 8.02
C GLU A 204 5.79 31.61 8.13
N LEU A 205 6.26 30.38 8.00
CA LEU A 205 7.67 30.04 8.03
C LEU A 205 7.91 28.83 7.13
N ASP A 206 9.11 28.75 6.57
CA ASP A 206 9.54 27.54 5.87
C ASP A 206 9.69 26.38 6.87
N ALA A 207 9.30 25.18 6.44
CA ALA A 207 9.36 23.96 7.22
C ALA A 207 10.79 23.61 7.68
N LYS A 208 11.82 24.09 6.96
CA LYS A 208 13.22 23.89 7.33
C LYS A 208 13.55 24.49 8.70
N TYR A 209 12.96 25.64 9.05
CA TYR A 209 13.30 26.39 10.27
C TYR A 209 12.37 26.14 11.46
N ILE A 210 11.35 25.28 11.32
CA ILE A 210 10.39 25.05 12.42
C ILE A 210 11.01 24.33 13.62
N ASN A 211 11.98 23.45 13.37
CA ASN A 211 12.69 22.76 14.44
C ASN A 211 13.61 23.74 15.17
N ASP A 212 14.33 24.58 14.43
CA ASP A 212 15.14 25.67 14.99
C ASP A 212 14.28 26.59 15.87
N PHE A 213 13.07 26.93 15.43
CA PHE A 213 12.12 27.73 16.20
C PHE A 213 11.72 27.07 17.53
N LYS A 214 11.47 25.75 17.53
CA LYS A 214 11.18 25.01 18.77
C LYS A 214 12.39 25.03 19.71
N THR A 215 13.58 24.77 19.18
CA THR A 215 14.80 24.81 19.98
C THR A 215 15.07 26.19 20.59
N LEU A 216 14.72 27.28 19.88
CA LEU A 216 14.82 28.64 20.40
C LEU A 216 13.88 28.88 21.60
N LEU A 217 12.66 28.33 21.55
CA LEU A 217 11.70 28.42 22.66
C LEU A 217 12.11 27.54 23.85
N ASP A 218 12.68 26.37 23.59
CA ASP A 218 13.17 25.46 24.65
C ASP A 218 14.41 26.01 25.36
N GLN A 219 15.29 26.72 24.63
CA GLN A 219 16.47 27.38 25.19
C GLN A 219 16.12 28.62 26.02
N ASP A 220 14.93 29.21 25.86
CA ASP A 220 14.53 30.39 26.64
C ASP A 220 13.85 29.95 27.93
N GLU A 221 14.59 30.01 29.05
CA GLU A 221 14.11 29.58 30.37
C GLU A 221 12.83 30.32 30.83
N ARG A 222 12.60 31.52 30.28
CA ARG A 222 11.41 32.35 30.52
C ARG A 222 10.13 31.69 30.01
N VAL A 223 10.24 30.89 28.94
CA VAL A 223 9.13 30.13 28.40
C VAL A 223 8.98 28.83 29.20
N ILE A 224 7.83 28.66 29.84
CA ILE A 224 7.55 27.47 30.67
C ILE A 224 6.94 26.34 29.87
N ARG A 225 6.25 26.67 28.78
CA ARG A 225 5.59 25.72 27.90
C ARG A 225 5.26 26.38 26.57
N HIS A 226 5.35 25.61 25.50
CA HIS A 226 4.95 26.05 24.18
C HIS A 226 4.15 24.95 23.47
N LEU A 227 3.32 25.33 22.51
CA LEU A 227 2.57 24.44 21.64
C LEU A 227 2.58 25.00 20.23
N VAL A 228 3.14 24.24 19.28
CA VAL A 228 3.21 24.60 17.87
C VAL A 228 2.22 23.73 17.09
N ILE A 229 1.31 24.36 16.35
CA ILE A 229 0.29 23.71 15.53
C ILE A 229 0.45 24.16 14.08
N LYS A 230 0.45 23.21 13.15
CA LYS A 230 0.38 23.51 11.72
C LYS A 230 -1.05 23.89 11.33
N ARG A 231 -1.22 24.97 10.56
CA ARG A 231 -2.49 25.42 9.98
C ARG A 231 -2.42 25.36 8.45
N ASP A 232 -3.58 25.19 7.83
CA ASP A 232 -3.69 25.16 6.36
C ASP A 232 -3.84 26.57 5.76
N GLU A 233 -4.39 27.53 6.52
CA GLU A 233 -4.65 28.90 6.09
C GLU A 233 -4.11 29.92 7.11
N ALA A 234 -3.79 31.13 6.63
CA ALA A 234 -3.39 32.27 7.46
C ALA A 234 -4.61 32.81 8.24
N ILE A 235 -4.67 32.53 9.53
CA ILE A 235 -5.76 33.02 10.38
C ILE A 235 -5.42 34.46 10.80
N THR A 236 -6.22 35.45 10.38
CA THR A 236 -6.00 36.88 10.67
C THR A 236 -6.97 37.47 11.70
N GLU A 237 -8.14 36.86 11.90
CA GLU A 237 -9.18 37.29 12.86
C GLU A 237 -8.77 37.29 14.34
N ASP A 238 -8.88 38.40 15.04
CA ASP A 238 -8.58 38.49 16.48
C ASP A 238 -9.27 37.37 17.31
N CYS A 239 -8.49 36.60 18.07
CA CYS A 239 -8.98 35.54 18.95
C CYS A 239 -9.03 36.04 20.39
N PRO A 240 -10.22 36.32 20.95
CA PRO A 240 -10.34 36.72 22.34
C PRO A 240 -9.95 35.55 23.26
N PRO A 241 -9.36 35.83 24.43
CA PRO A 241 -9.01 34.78 25.38
C PRO A 241 -10.29 34.03 25.82
N PRO A 242 -10.22 32.70 25.99
CA PRO A 242 -11.31 31.93 26.58
C PRO A 242 -11.55 32.39 28.03
N PRO A 243 -12.74 32.17 28.61
CA PRO A 243 -13.02 32.53 30.01
C PRO A 243 -11.98 31.97 30.98
N ASP A 244 -11.69 32.70 32.05
CA ASP A 244 -10.77 32.24 33.10
C ASP A 244 -11.26 30.94 33.73
N PHE A 245 -10.33 29.99 33.84
CA PHE A 245 -10.60 28.73 34.50
C PHE A 245 -10.67 28.97 36.01
N HIS A 246 -11.88 29.13 36.52
CA HIS A 246 -12.11 29.04 37.95
C HIS A 246 -12.07 27.56 38.34
N THR A 247 -11.00 27.12 38.99
CA THR A 247 -11.04 25.83 39.69
C THR A 247 -12.27 25.85 40.60
N LEU A 248 -13.22 24.94 40.40
CA LEU A 248 -14.46 24.82 41.20
C LEU A 248 -14.20 24.52 42.70
N ARG A 249 -12.96 24.59 43.17
CA ARG A 249 -12.52 24.33 44.55
C ARG A 249 -11.55 25.36 45.14
N GLY A 250 -11.45 26.57 44.58
CA GLY A 250 -10.40 27.54 44.96
C GLY A 250 -10.62 28.44 46.18
N ASN A 251 -11.72 28.31 46.94
CA ASN A 251 -11.91 29.00 48.22
C ASN A 251 -12.05 28.00 49.39
N ALA A 252 -11.61 26.76 49.23
CA ALA A 252 -11.37 25.90 50.37
C ALA A 252 -9.92 26.16 50.81
N ASP A 253 -9.79 26.64 52.03
CA ASP A 253 -8.53 26.80 52.74
C ASP A 253 -7.72 25.49 52.67
N ASP A 254 -6.69 25.45 51.82
CA ASP A 254 -5.61 24.45 51.88
C ASP A 254 -4.31 25.21 52.22
N ASP A 255 -4.34 25.86 53.38
CA ASP A 255 -3.14 26.01 54.22
C ASP A 255 -3.04 24.74 55.09
N GLU A 256 -2.84 23.57 54.48
CA GLU A 256 -2.48 22.33 55.19
C GLU A 256 -1.85 21.34 54.18
N ASP A 257 -0.81 20.65 54.65
CA ASP A 257 -0.06 19.53 54.04
C ASP A 257 1.09 19.92 53.11
N GLU A 258 2.25 20.29 53.68
CA GLU A 258 3.35 19.40 54.14
C GLU A 258 4.12 18.70 53.00
N GLU A 259 5.36 19.18 52.82
CA GLU A 259 6.59 18.43 52.49
C GLU A 259 6.39 17.00 51.97
N PHE A 260 6.24 16.88 50.65
CA PHE A 260 6.64 15.68 49.93
C PHE A 260 7.53 16.09 48.75
N ASP A 261 8.68 16.69 49.10
CA ASP A 261 9.86 16.66 48.25
C ASP A 261 10.39 15.21 48.28
N GLU A 262 9.79 14.33 47.50
CA GLU A 262 10.46 13.09 47.08
C GLU A 262 11.11 13.36 45.73
N ASP A 263 12.43 13.47 45.78
CA ASP A 263 13.34 13.50 44.65
C ASP A 263 13.07 12.29 43.74
N TYR A 264 12.26 12.47 42.71
CA TYR A 264 12.21 11.55 41.57
C TYR A 264 13.34 11.94 40.61
N ASP A 265 14.56 11.61 41.01
CA ASP A 265 15.69 11.43 40.11
C ASP A 265 15.42 10.16 39.28
N GLY A 266 14.62 10.33 38.23
CA GLY A 266 14.41 9.31 37.21
C GLY A 266 15.58 9.34 36.24
N ASP A 267 16.69 8.70 36.62
CA ASP A 267 17.66 8.18 35.66
C ASP A 267 16.92 7.20 34.74
N TRP A 268 16.62 7.67 33.53
CA TRP A 268 16.18 6.82 32.43
C TRP A 268 17.44 6.47 31.65
N ASP A 269 18.17 5.46 32.14
CA ASP A 269 19.20 4.79 31.37
C ASP A 269 18.53 4.12 30.17
N GLY A 270 18.87 4.60 28.98
CA GLY A 270 18.53 3.94 27.73
C GLY A 270 19.21 2.59 27.70
N GLU A 271 18.46 1.53 27.98
CA GLU A 271 18.84 0.19 27.58
C GLU A 271 18.49 0.02 26.10
N ASP A 272 19.56 -0.05 25.31
CA ASP A 272 19.58 -0.53 23.94
C ASP A 272 19.01 -1.96 23.91
N GLU A 273 17.77 -2.14 23.43
CA GLU A 273 17.28 -3.47 23.06
C GLU A 273 17.55 -3.70 21.57
N GLU A 274 18.54 -4.56 21.34
CA GLU A 274 18.92 -5.16 20.07
C GLU A 274 17.74 -5.87 19.39
N ASP A 275 17.70 -5.70 18.06
CA ASP A 275 16.93 -6.48 17.11
C ASP A 275 17.19 -8.00 17.28
N GLY A 276 16.11 -8.77 17.45
CA GLY A 276 16.20 -10.22 17.65
C GLY A 276 14.88 -10.99 17.52
N ASP A 277 14.35 -11.01 16.30
CA ASP A 277 13.83 -12.18 15.56
C ASP A 277 12.76 -13.13 16.16
N GLU A 278 11.68 -13.26 15.38
CA GLU A 278 10.82 -14.44 15.11
C GLU A 278 10.30 -15.34 16.26
N GLY A 279 8.98 -15.32 16.48
CA GLY A 279 8.30 -16.33 17.31
C GLY A 279 6.78 -16.20 17.46
N GLU A 280 6.07 -16.55 16.37
CA GLU A 280 4.76 -17.24 16.29
C GLU A 280 3.50 -16.70 17.03
N ASP A 281 2.46 -16.54 16.22
CA ASP A 281 1.10 -16.10 16.53
C ASP A 281 0.34 -17.04 17.51
N ASP A 282 -0.09 -16.51 18.65
CA ASP A 282 -1.21 -17.07 19.43
C ASP A 282 -2.30 -15.99 19.61
N ILE A 283 -3.13 -15.80 18.57
CA ILE A 283 -4.36 -15.00 18.68
C ILE A 283 -5.45 -15.89 19.27
N ILE A 284 -5.72 -15.68 20.56
CA ILE A 284 -6.82 -16.33 21.28
C ILE A 284 -8.16 -15.79 20.75
N PHE A 285 -8.99 -16.70 20.25
CA PHE A 285 -10.38 -16.45 19.89
C PHE A 285 -11.20 -16.09 21.13
N VAL A 286 -11.81 -14.91 21.13
CA VAL A 286 -12.89 -14.57 22.06
C VAL A 286 -14.20 -14.74 21.29
N ASP A 287 -14.80 -15.91 21.46
CA ASP A 287 -16.19 -16.16 21.06
C ASP A 287 -17.10 -15.17 21.81
N GLY A 288 -18.06 -14.63 21.07
CA GLY A 288 -19.07 -13.73 21.62
C GLY A 288 -20.03 -14.45 22.56
N ASP A 289 -20.48 -13.73 23.58
CA ASP A 289 -21.84 -13.78 24.12
C ASP A 289 -22.11 -12.49 24.91
N GLU A 290 -23.20 -11.84 24.51
CA GLU A 290 -24.19 -11.03 25.25
C GLU A 290 -23.80 -10.17 26.49
N ASP A 291 -24.27 -8.92 26.43
CA ASP A 291 -24.88 -8.07 27.48
C ASP A 291 -24.21 -7.97 28.88
N ASP A 292 -23.56 -6.82 29.16
CA ASP A 292 -23.92 -5.96 30.29
C ASP A 292 -23.11 -4.64 30.39
N ILE A 293 -23.77 -3.65 30.99
CA ILE A 293 -23.44 -2.23 31.17
C ILE A 293 -22.28 -2.00 32.17
N ASP A 294 -21.31 -1.11 31.86
CA ASP A 294 -20.92 -0.02 32.79
C ASP A 294 -20.19 1.16 32.11
N SER A 295 -20.71 2.34 32.43
CA SER A 295 -20.19 3.67 32.27
C SER A 295 -18.78 3.91 32.85
N ARG A 296 -17.74 3.85 32.00
CA ARG A 296 -16.49 4.60 32.21
C ARG A 296 -16.42 5.79 31.27
N LYS A 297 -16.91 6.94 31.75
CA LYS A 297 -16.48 8.25 31.27
C LYS A 297 -15.00 8.42 31.66
N GLN A 298 -14.09 8.08 30.76
CA GLN A 298 -12.74 8.63 30.77
C GLN A 298 -12.59 9.58 29.59
N THR A 299 -12.67 10.86 29.94
CA THR A 299 -12.27 11.99 29.13
C THR A 299 -10.75 11.93 28.91
N SER A 300 -10.31 11.15 27.92
CA SER A 300 -9.11 11.50 27.17
C SER A 300 -9.60 12.12 25.89
N ALA A 301 -9.33 13.41 25.72
CA ALA A 301 -9.71 14.15 24.54
C ALA A 301 -9.24 13.37 23.32
N ASN A 302 -10.20 12.83 22.56
CA ASN A 302 -9.97 12.35 21.20
C ASN A 302 -9.30 13.51 20.46
N VAL A 303 -7.97 13.46 20.39
CA VAL A 303 -7.24 13.99 19.26
C VAL A 303 -7.94 13.33 18.09
N ARG A 304 -8.84 14.08 17.44
CA ARG A 304 -9.47 13.63 16.21
C ARG A 304 -8.30 13.45 15.27
N GLN A 305 -7.77 12.23 15.17
CA GLN A 305 -6.91 11.87 14.07
C GLN A 305 -7.67 12.35 12.84
N PRO A 306 -7.15 13.36 12.11
CA PRO A 306 -7.87 13.87 10.95
C PRO A 306 -8.16 12.65 10.09
N ASP A 307 -9.43 12.45 9.73
CA ASP A 307 -9.92 11.30 8.97
C ASP A 307 -8.87 10.91 7.93
N ILE A 308 -8.05 9.88 8.22
CA ILE A 308 -6.87 9.56 7.41
C ILE A 308 -7.30 9.25 5.96
N ARG A 309 -8.57 8.83 5.81
CA ARG A 309 -9.26 8.58 4.54
C ARG A 309 -9.52 9.84 3.70
N LYS A 310 -9.83 10.98 4.31
CA LYS A 310 -10.00 12.25 3.57
C LYS A 310 -8.66 12.74 3.01
N LEU A 311 -7.59 12.60 3.81
CA LEU A 311 -6.24 13.03 3.43
C LEU A 311 -5.74 12.33 2.14
N ARG A 312 -5.96 11.02 1.97
CA ARG A 312 -5.40 10.31 0.79
C ARG A 312 -6.08 10.70 -0.52
N ALA A 313 -7.42 10.79 -0.54
CA ALA A 313 -8.15 11.21 -1.74
C ALA A 313 -7.83 12.67 -2.12
N GLU A 314 -7.63 13.53 -1.11
CA GLU A 314 -7.16 14.90 -1.28
C GLU A 314 -5.73 14.94 -1.83
N ASN A 315 -4.83 14.07 -1.36
CA ASN A 315 -3.46 13.99 -1.85
C ASN A 315 -3.38 13.58 -3.32
N VAL A 316 -4.13 12.56 -3.75
CA VAL A 316 -4.18 12.14 -5.18
C VAL A 316 -4.75 13.26 -6.04
N SER A 317 -5.85 13.89 -5.59
CA SER A 317 -6.45 15.03 -6.27
C SER A 317 -5.49 16.22 -6.38
N ARG A 318 -4.71 16.50 -5.32
CA ARG A 318 -3.69 17.55 -5.28
C ARG A 318 -2.57 17.25 -6.27
N ALA A 319 -2.02 16.03 -6.24
CA ALA A 319 -0.97 15.60 -7.15
C ALA A 319 -1.41 15.68 -8.62
N ILE A 320 -2.64 15.27 -8.94
CA ILE A 320 -3.19 15.41 -10.29
C ILE A 320 -3.28 16.89 -10.66
N LYS A 321 -3.86 17.74 -9.81
CA LYS A 321 -4.05 19.17 -10.11
C LYS A 321 -2.75 19.97 -10.19
N SER A 322 -1.73 19.61 -9.41
CA SER A 322 -0.42 20.26 -9.45
C SER A 322 0.39 19.85 -10.67
N THR A 323 0.24 18.61 -11.12
CA THR A 323 1.04 18.05 -12.22
C THR A 323 0.39 18.26 -13.58
N VAL A 324 -0.94 18.21 -13.65
CA VAL A 324 -1.74 18.39 -14.87
C VAL A 324 -3.01 19.19 -14.58
N ARG A 325 -3.63 19.77 -15.62
CA ARG A 325 -4.88 20.54 -15.47
C ARG A 325 -6.03 19.76 -14.79
N GLY A 326 -6.02 18.42 -14.89
CA GLY A 326 -7.08 17.56 -14.38
C GLY A 326 -8.44 17.81 -15.04
N PHE A 327 -9.49 17.19 -14.51
CA PHE A 327 -10.88 17.45 -14.89
C PHE A 327 -11.83 17.09 -13.74
N PRO A 328 -13.08 17.61 -13.72
CA PRO A 328 -14.02 17.32 -12.64
C PRO A 328 -14.36 15.83 -12.53
N ARG A 329 -14.32 15.31 -11.30
CA ARG A 329 -14.75 13.94 -10.97
C ARG A 329 -16.22 13.75 -11.39
N PRO A 330 -16.57 12.71 -12.17
CA PRO A 330 -17.94 12.42 -12.56
C PRO A 330 -18.79 11.99 -11.36
N LEU A 331 -20.11 11.93 -11.56
CA LEU A 331 -21.03 11.38 -10.55
C LEU A 331 -20.80 9.87 -10.42
N LEU A 332 -20.50 9.42 -9.20
CA LEU A 332 -20.34 8.01 -8.85
C LEU A 332 -21.59 7.51 -8.13
N ASP A 333 -22.05 6.32 -8.50
CA ASP A 333 -23.12 5.61 -7.80
C ASP A 333 -22.56 4.36 -7.09
N LEU A 334 -22.29 4.51 -5.79
CA LEU A 334 -21.82 3.43 -4.90
C LEU A 334 -22.98 2.86 -4.05
N SER A 335 -24.22 2.97 -4.52
CA SER A 335 -25.39 2.41 -3.83
C SER A 335 -25.34 0.88 -3.81
N THR A 336 -26.02 0.29 -2.82
CA THR A 336 -26.22 -1.16 -2.72
C THR A 336 -26.85 -1.73 -4.00
N ALA A 337 -27.78 -1.00 -4.61
CA ALA A 337 -28.44 -1.39 -5.86
C ALA A 337 -27.46 -1.53 -7.03
N SER A 338 -26.45 -0.66 -7.13
CA SER A 338 -25.47 -0.71 -8.22
C SER A 338 -24.50 -1.88 -8.05
N PHE A 339 -24.05 -2.17 -6.83
CA PHE A 339 -23.29 -3.40 -6.55
C PHE A 339 -24.14 -4.66 -6.78
N ALA A 340 -25.41 -4.67 -6.35
CA ALA A 340 -26.31 -5.80 -6.58
C ALA A 340 -26.47 -6.12 -8.08
N LYS A 341 -26.59 -5.09 -8.94
CA LYS A 341 -26.64 -5.28 -10.40
C LYS A 341 -25.36 -5.93 -10.93
N VAL A 342 -24.19 -5.45 -10.52
CA VAL A 342 -22.89 -6.00 -10.93
C VAL A 342 -22.79 -7.48 -10.53
N MET A 343 -23.13 -7.81 -9.28
CA MET A 343 -23.09 -9.19 -8.82
C MET A 343 -24.12 -10.06 -9.56
N ASN A 344 -25.34 -9.57 -9.80
CA ASN A 344 -26.33 -10.30 -10.59
C ASN A 344 -25.83 -10.63 -12.00
N SER A 345 -25.13 -9.68 -12.65
CA SER A 345 -24.50 -9.90 -13.94
C SER A 345 -23.37 -10.94 -13.87
N ALA A 346 -22.54 -10.91 -12.82
CA ALA A 346 -21.48 -11.90 -12.61
C ALA A 346 -22.03 -13.32 -12.39
N PHE A 347 -23.20 -13.43 -11.74
CA PHE A 347 -23.87 -14.70 -11.51
C PHE A 347 -24.78 -15.14 -12.67
N GLY A 348 -25.10 -14.25 -13.61
CA GLY A 348 -26.08 -14.49 -14.68
C GLY A 348 -27.52 -14.66 -14.17
N ARG A 349 -27.79 -14.32 -12.91
CA ARG A 349 -29.11 -14.42 -12.27
C ARG A 349 -29.20 -13.44 -11.09
N PRO A 350 -30.40 -12.96 -10.74
CA PRO A 350 -30.58 -12.16 -9.54
C PRO A 350 -30.26 -12.99 -8.29
N LEU A 351 -29.39 -12.46 -7.43
CA LEU A 351 -29.12 -13.00 -6.10
C LEU A 351 -30.28 -12.65 -5.15
N VAL A 352 -30.64 -13.58 -4.27
CA VAL A 352 -31.69 -13.42 -3.26
C VAL A 352 -31.09 -13.75 -1.88
N PRO A 353 -31.04 -12.78 -0.95
CA PRO A 353 -31.39 -11.36 -1.11
C PRO A 353 -30.43 -10.67 -2.11
N PRO A 354 -30.74 -9.46 -2.59
CA PRO A 354 -29.80 -8.69 -3.41
C PRO A 354 -28.48 -8.50 -2.68
N PHE A 355 -27.36 -8.57 -3.40
CA PHE A 355 -26.04 -8.39 -2.80
C PHE A 355 -25.89 -6.99 -2.20
N ASP A 356 -25.65 -6.95 -0.90
CA ASP A 356 -25.37 -5.73 -0.16
C ASP A 356 -23.88 -5.67 0.21
N PRO A 357 -23.11 -4.73 -0.37
CA PRO A 357 -21.69 -4.55 -0.07
C PRO A 357 -21.42 -4.12 1.39
N TYR A 358 -22.40 -3.58 2.10
CA TYR A 358 -22.23 -3.02 3.45
C TYR A 358 -22.74 -3.93 4.57
N ALA A 359 -23.27 -5.12 4.22
CA ALA A 359 -23.84 -6.03 5.21
C ALA A 359 -22.81 -6.64 6.17
N ASN A 360 -21.57 -6.86 5.72
CA ASN A 360 -20.47 -7.42 6.53
C ASN A 360 -19.11 -7.20 5.84
N SER A 361 -18.02 -7.53 6.55
CA SER A 361 -16.64 -7.34 6.08
C SER A 361 -16.29 -8.13 4.81
N ILE A 362 -16.79 -9.35 4.66
CA ILE A 362 -16.53 -10.19 3.47
C ILE A 362 -17.23 -9.59 2.24
N ASN A 363 -18.49 -9.16 2.39
CA ASN A 363 -19.22 -8.48 1.34
C ASN A 363 -18.52 -7.17 0.94
N TYR A 364 -18.00 -6.43 1.92
CA TYR A 364 -17.25 -5.20 1.67
C TYR A 364 -15.95 -5.47 0.90
N LEU A 365 -15.19 -6.51 1.25
CA LEU A 365 -13.99 -6.91 0.51
C LEU A 365 -14.33 -7.39 -0.91
N LEU A 366 -15.39 -8.19 -1.09
CA LEU A 366 -15.87 -8.62 -2.40
C LEU A 366 -16.33 -7.44 -3.27
N ALA A 367 -16.95 -6.43 -2.67
CA ALA A 367 -17.32 -5.20 -3.36
C ALA A 367 -16.08 -4.38 -3.73
N SER A 368 -15.11 -4.28 -2.81
CA SER A 368 -13.84 -3.59 -3.02
C SER A 368 -13.00 -4.26 -4.09
N TYR A 369 -13.11 -5.59 -4.25
CA TYR A 369 -12.45 -6.32 -5.33
C TYR A 369 -12.89 -5.80 -6.71
N VAL A 370 -14.15 -5.35 -6.89
CA VAL A 370 -14.81 -5.10 -8.19
C VAL A 370 -14.05 -4.15 -9.14
N ILE A 371 -13.35 -3.12 -8.64
CA ILE A 371 -12.81 -2.02 -9.46
C ILE A 371 -11.28 -1.88 -9.48
N PRO A 372 -10.51 -2.06 -8.39
CA PRO A 372 -9.09 -1.70 -8.34
C PRO A 372 -8.25 -2.29 -9.48
N TYR A 373 -8.37 -3.59 -9.71
CA TYR A 373 -7.70 -4.25 -10.84
C TYR A 373 -8.07 -3.66 -12.23
N VAL A 374 -9.31 -3.18 -12.40
CA VAL A 374 -9.73 -2.48 -13.63
C VAL A 374 -8.99 -1.13 -13.76
N GLY A 375 -8.81 -0.41 -12.65
CA GLY A 375 -8.01 0.82 -12.60
C GLY A 375 -6.54 0.57 -12.97
N LEU A 376 -5.92 -0.45 -12.35
CA LEU A 376 -4.55 -0.90 -12.61
C LEU A 376 -4.34 -1.18 -14.11
N THR A 377 -5.15 -2.08 -14.68
CA THR A 377 -5.04 -2.47 -16.10
C THR A 377 -5.29 -1.29 -17.05
N GLY A 378 -6.10 -0.32 -16.62
CA GLY A 378 -6.30 0.95 -17.32
C GLY A 378 -5.05 1.83 -17.36
N TYR A 379 -4.30 1.94 -16.25
CA TYR A 379 -3.03 2.67 -16.23
C TYR A 379 -1.98 2.01 -17.13
N VAL A 380 -1.85 0.67 -17.08
CA VAL A 380 -0.93 -0.08 -17.94
C VAL A 380 -1.25 0.16 -19.42
N GLY A 381 -2.52 0.11 -19.80
CA GLY A 381 -2.94 0.37 -21.18
C GLY A 381 -2.85 1.84 -21.60
N ALA A 382 -2.98 2.79 -20.66
CA ALA A 382 -2.88 4.22 -20.95
C ALA A 382 -1.42 4.72 -21.06
N ASN A 383 -0.48 4.11 -20.32
CA ASN A 383 0.89 4.61 -20.21
C ASN A 383 1.61 4.77 -21.57
N PRO A 384 1.52 3.81 -22.53
CA PRO A 384 2.13 3.96 -23.86
C PRO A 384 1.52 5.10 -24.69
N LEU A 385 0.30 5.55 -24.37
CA LEU A 385 -0.40 6.60 -25.11
C LEU A 385 -0.02 8.01 -24.62
N LEU A 386 0.54 8.11 -23.43
CA LEU A 386 0.99 9.39 -22.86
C LEU A 386 2.24 9.87 -23.59
N GLN A 387 2.24 11.11 -24.04
CA GLN A 387 3.38 11.70 -24.75
C GLN A 387 4.35 12.40 -23.79
N ASN A 388 3.81 13.12 -22.81
CA ASN A 388 4.58 13.93 -21.87
C ASN A 388 5.17 13.06 -20.73
N ALA A 389 6.47 13.21 -20.46
CA ALA A 389 7.20 12.50 -19.40
C ALA A 389 6.62 12.75 -18.00
N THR A 390 6.23 13.98 -17.69
CA THR A 390 5.56 14.37 -16.44
C THR A 390 4.24 13.62 -16.23
N SER A 391 3.45 13.46 -17.30
CA SER A 391 2.21 12.66 -17.27
C SER A 391 2.49 11.16 -17.10
N LYS A 392 3.53 10.63 -17.77
CA LYS A 392 3.98 9.24 -17.60
C LYS A 392 4.41 8.96 -16.17
N ARG A 393 5.22 9.86 -15.57
CA ARG A 393 5.66 9.77 -14.17
C ARG A 393 4.48 9.75 -13.22
N LEU A 394 3.51 10.65 -13.40
CA LEU A 394 2.29 10.69 -12.59
C LEU A 394 1.51 9.37 -12.67
N VAL A 395 1.27 8.89 -13.89
CA VAL A 395 0.53 7.64 -14.11
C VAL A 395 1.28 6.42 -13.57
N ALA A 396 2.60 6.35 -13.72
CA ALA A 396 3.43 5.31 -13.14
C ALA A 396 3.36 5.31 -11.60
N GLY A 397 3.39 6.50 -10.98
CA GLY A 397 3.23 6.64 -9.53
C GLY A 397 1.85 6.17 -9.03
N LEU A 398 0.78 6.52 -9.76
CA LEU A 398 -0.58 6.06 -9.45
C LEU A 398 -0.73 4.55 -9.65
N LEU A 399 -0.14 3.98 -10.72
CA LEU A 399 -0.15 2.55 -10.99
C LEU A 399 0.45 1.75 -9.84
N GLY A 400 1.59 2.17 -9.28
CA GLY A 400 2.22 1.45 -8.16
C GLY A 400 1.32 1.36 -6.92
N VAL A 401 0.66 2.47 -6.58
CA VAL A 401 -0.28 2.53 -5.45
C VAL A 401 -1.54 1.69 -5.72
N GLU A 402 -2.11 1.79 -6.91
CA GLU A 402 -3.30 1.02 -7.30
C GLU A 402 -3.00 -0.50 -7.28
N SER A 403 -1.81 -0.89 -7.74
CA SER A 403 -1.35 -2.28 -7.72
C SER A 403 -1.20 -2.82 -6.30
N GLY A 404 -0.66 -2.03 -5.38
CA GLY A 404 -0.59 -2.40 -3.96
C GLY A 404 -1.98 -2.56 -3.34
N GLN A 405 -2.94 -1.68 -3.67
CA GLN A 405 -4.31 -1.80 -3.17
C GLN A 405 -5.00 -3.06 -3.67
N ASP A 406 -4.87 -3.38 -4.96
CA ASP A 406 -5.42 -4.60 -5.53
C ASP A 406 -4.81 -5.85 -4.87
N ALA A 407 -3.49 -5.90 -4.75
CA ALA A 407 -2.77 -7.02 -4.13
C ALA A 407 -3.24 -7.29 -2.69
N VAL A 408 -3.39 -6.23 -1.87
CA VAL A 408 -3.88 -6.36 -0.47
C VAL A 408 -5.30 -6.92 -0.42
N ILE A 409 -6.21 -6.40 -1.26
CA ILE A 409 -7.60 -6.89 -1.30
C ILE A 409 -7.63 -8.36 -1.72
N ARG A 410 -6.83 -8.74 -2.72
CA ARG A 410 -6.73 -10.12 -3.20
C ARG A 410 -6.14 -11.06 -2.15
N ALA A 411 -5.11 -10.63 -1.43
CA ALA A 411 -4.51 -11.41 -0.34
C ALA A 411 -5.53 -11.68 0.78
N LEU A 412 -6.22 -10.64 1.27
CA LEU A 412 -7.25 -10.77 2.29
C LEU A 412 -8.39 -11.72 1.86
N LEU A 413 -8.88 -11.59 0.62
CA LEU A 413 -9.91 -12.50 0.11
C LEU A 413 -9.40 -13.93 -0.10
N TYR A 414 -8.10 -14.10 -0.39
CA TYR A 414 -7.48 -15.42 -0.58
C TYR A 414 -7.41 -16.22 0.73
N GLU A 415 -7.23 -15.54 1.87
CA GLU A 415 -7.35 -16.16 3.20
C GLU A 415 -8.74 -16.75 3.42
N TYR A 416 -9.78 -16.03 2.99
CA TYR A 416 -11.18 -16.47 3.07
C TYR A 416 -11.66 -17.32 1.88
N ARG A 417 -10.77 -17.77 0.98
CA ARG A 417 -11.17 -18.38 -0.31
C ARG A 417 -12.15 -19.57 -0.19
N THR A 418 -12.05 -20.36 0.88
CA THR A 418 -12.91 -21.53 1.13
C THR A 418 -14.18 -21.20 1.92
N LEU A 419 -14.28 -19.99 2.47
CA LEU A 419 -15.45 -19.54 3.22
C LEU A 419 -16.64 -19.37 2.27
N SER A 420 -17.81 -19.84 2.70
CA SER A 420 -19.06 -19.66 1.97
C SER A 420 -19.67 -18.29 2.28
N VAL A 421 -19.96 -17.50 1.23
CA VAL A 421 -20.61 -16.20 1.32
C VAL A 421 -22.10 -16.42 1.58
N GLN A 422 -22.52 -16.27 2.83
CA GLN A 422 -23.92 -16.41 3.23
C GLN A 422 -24.77 -15.23 2.74
N PRO A 423 -26.03 -15.46 2.31
CA PRO A 423 -26.76 -16.73 2.25
C PRO A 423 -26.69 -17.44 0.88
N TYR A 424 -25.75 -17.08 0.01
CA TYR A 424 -25.72 -17.56 -1.38
C TYR A 424 -25.20 -18.98 -1.55
N ASN A 425 -24.56 -19.55 -0.52
CA ASN A 425 -23.92 -20.87 -0.57
C ASN A 425 -22.86 -21.00 -1.67
N VAL A 426 -22.08 -19.94 -1.88
CA VAL A 426 -21.01 -19.87 -2.88
C VAL A 426 -19.74 -19.41 -2.18
N THR A 427 -18.61 -20.06 -2.46
CA THR A 427 -17.33 -19.72 -1.82
C THR A 427 -16.80 -18.36 -2.30
N VAL A 428 -15.97 -17.70 -1.49
CA VAL A 428 -15.28 -16.46 -1.87
C VAL A 428 -14.45 -16.64 -3.14
N ALA A 429 -13.77 -17.79 -3.30
CA ALA A 429 -13.02 -18.11 -4.53
C ALA A 429 -13.91 -18.11 -5.78
N GLU A 430 -15.08 -18.75 -5.69
CA GLU A 430 -16.01 -18.80 -6.82
C GLU A 430 -16.67 -17.44 -7.08
N PHE A 431 -16.96 -16.67 -6.03
CA PHE A 431 -17.53 -15.32 -6.13
C PHE A 431 -16.57 -14.38 -6.89
N THR A 432 -15.29 -14.39 -6.53
CA THR A 432 -14.25 -13.59 -7.19
C THR A 432 -13.98 -14.04 -8.62
N ASN A 433 -13.96 -15.36 -8.88
CA ASN A 433 -13.83 -15.89 -10.24
C ASN A 433 -14.96 -15.41 -11.16
N ARG A 434 -16.21 -15.37 -10.66
CA ARG A 434 -17.37 -14.84 -11.42
C ARG A 434 -17.22 -13.35 -11.72
N ILE A 435 -16.72 -12.56 -10.78
CA ILE A 435 -16.44 -11.13 -11.00
C ILE A 435 -15.35 -10.92 -12.05
N SER A 436 -14.26 -11.70 -11.99
CA SER A 436 -13.18 -11.63 -13.00
C SER A 436 -13.68 -12.03 -14.40
N MET A 437 -14.49 -13.09 -14.49
CA MET A 437 -15.13 -13.49 -15.75
C MET A 437 -16.07 -12.40 -16.28
N LEU A 438 -16.84 -11.74 -15.41
CA LEU A 438 -17.67 -10.61 -15.80
C LEU A 438 -16.83 -9.48 -16.42
N ARG A 439 -15.69 -9.11 -15.83
CA ARG A 439 -14.81 -8.06 -16.38
C ARG A 439 -14.24 -8.43 -17.74
N ASN A 440 -13.85 -9.69 -17.94
CA ASN A 440 -13.40 -10.17 -19.24
C ASN A 440 -14.52 -10.07 -20.28
N ASN A 441 -15.73 -10.54 -19.93
CA ASN A 441 -16.89 -10.48 -20.81
C ASN A 441 -17.27 -9.05 -21.17
N LEU A 442 -17.33 -8.14 -20.19
CA LEU A 442 -17.66 -6.72 -20.42
C LEU A 442 -16.56 -5.99 -21.19
N GLY A 443 -15.27 -6.30 -20.94
CA GLY A 443 -14.17 -5.73 -21.72
C GLY A 443 -14.26 -6.14 -23.20
N GLY A 444 -14.64 -7.38 -23.47
CA GLY A 444 -14.89 -7.91 -24.82
C GLY A 444 -13.62 -8.29 -25.59
N SER A 445 -12.45 -8.34 -24.94
CA SER A 445 -11.20 -8.78 -25.57
C SER A 445 -10.24 -9.45 -24.58
N GLY A 446 -10.01 -10.74 -24.79
CA GLY A 446 -9.02 -11.54 -24.06
C GLY A 446 -9.39 -11.85 -22.60
N LEU A 447 -8.63 -12.77 -22.02
CA LEU A 447 -8.63 -13.06 -20.59
C LEU A 447 -7.54 -12.20 -19.97
N LYS A 448 -7.93 -11.09 -19.32
CA LYS A 448 -7.01 -10.10 -18.74
C LYS A 448 -7.15 -10.01 -17.23
N ASP A 449 -7.98 -10.88 -16.66
CA ASP A 449 -8.32 -10.96 -15.25
C ASP A 449 -8.70 -12.41 -14.93
N GLU A 450 -8.34 -12.85 -13.74
CA GLU A 450 -8.50 -14.20 -13.27
C GLU A 450 -8.89 -14.17 -11.79
N GLY A 451 -9.67 -15.16 -11.35
CA GLY A 451 -10.08 -15.29 -9.96
C GLY A 451 -8.90 -15.60 -9.02
N LEU A 452 -9.17 -15.64 -7.71
CA LEU A 452 -8.15 -15.90 -6.68
C LEU A 452 -7.57 -17.32 -6.73
N VAL A 453 -8.29 -18.26 -7.34
CA VAL A 453 -7.88 -19.64 -7.51
C VAL A 453 -8.05 -20.02 -8.97
N VAL A 454 -6.98 -20.48 -9.59
CA VAL A 454 -6.94 -20.95 -10.99
C VAL A 454 -6.50 -22.41 -11.03
N PRO A 455 -6.81 -23.15 -12.11
CA PRO A 455 -6.22 -24.47 -12.34
C PRO A 455 -4.69 -24.41 -12.25
N ARG A 456 -4.07 -25.45 -11.69
CA ARG A 456 -2.62 -25.49 -11.44
C ARG A 456 -1.79 -25.19 -12.71
N GLU A 457 -2.29 -25.63 -13.86
CA GLU A 457 -1.69 -25.44 -15.18
C GLU A 457 -1.65 -23.97 -15.63
N GLN A 458 -2.58 -23.14 -15.14
CA GLN A 458 -2.72 -21.73 -15.48
C GLN A 458 -2.08 -20.80 -14.43
N GLY A 459 -1.82 -21.30 -13.23
CA GLY A 459 -1.12 -20.49 -12.21
C GLY A 459 0.36 -20.31 -12.54
N ALA A 460 1.06 -19.54 -11.71
CA ALA A 460 2.46 -19.21 -11.92
C ALA A 460 3.31 -20.48 -12.16
N GLU A 461 4.09 -20.45 -13.23
CA GLU A 461 4.94 -21.56 -13.71
C GLU A 461 4.21 -22.89 -13.95
N GLY A 462 2.87 -22.91 -13.98
CA GLY A 462 2.07 -24.15 -13.99
C GLY A 462 2.16 -24.96 -12.70
N ARG A 463 2.55 -24.32 -11.58
CA ARG A 463 2.90 -25.01 -10.32
C ARG A 463 1.96 -24.70 -9.16
N VAL A 464 1.34 -23.53 -9.15
CA VAL A 464 0.52 -23.03 -8.04
C VAL A 464 -0.94 -22.84 -8.48
N THR A 465 -1.87 -22.91 -7.53
CA THR A 465 -3.30 -22.65 -7.79
C THR A 465 -3.74 -21.27 -7.28
N GLY A 466 -3.01 -20.69 -6.34
CA GLY A 466 -3.31 -19.36 -5.81
C GLY A 466 -2.88 -18.27 -6.78
N ASN A 467 -3.74 -17.27 -6.97
CA ASN A 467 -3.55 -16.18 -7.92
C ASN A 467 -3.83 -14.83 -7.24
N ILE A 468 -2.90 -14.40 -6.38
CA ILE A 468 -3.00 -13.13 -5.67
C ILE A 468 -2.57 -11.99 -6.60
N LEU A 469 -1.46 -12.16 -7.33
CA LEU A 469 -0.97 -11.20 -8.32
C LEU A 469 -1.23 -11.74 -9.71
N VAL A 470 -2.17 -11.12 -10.42
CA VAL A 470 -2.53 -11.54 -11.78
C VAL A 470 -1.52 -10.96 -12.77
N GLY A 471 -0.94 -11.83 -13.58
CA GLY A 471 0.00 -11.48 -14.64
C GLY A 471 -0.14 -12.39 -15.84
N ASP A 472 0.46 -11.98 -16.96
CA ASP A 472 0.62 -12.83 -18.13
C ASP A 472 1.75 -13.86 -17.92
N LYS A 473 2.10 -14.58 -18.99
CA LYS A 473 3.17 -15.60 -18.99
C LYS A 473 4.54 -15.07 -18.53
N ASP A 474 4.78 -13.76 -18.65
CA ASP A 474 6.02 -13.09 -18.28
C ASP A 474 5.86 -12.35 -16.93
N SER A 475 4.78 -12.63 -16.18
CA SER A 475 4.41 -11.97 -14.93
C SER A 475 4.17 -10.46 -15.07
N LEU A 476 3.73 -10.01 -16.25
CA LEU A 476 3.39 -8.61 -16.50
C LEU A 476 1.88 -8.37 -16.35
N SER A 477 1.51 -7.22 -15.79
CA SER A 477 0.10 -6.83 -15.69
C SER A 477 -0.54 -6.61 -17.06
N TYR A 478 -1.78 -7.03 -17.22
CA TYR A 478 -2.49 -6.94 -18.49
C TYR A 478 -2.89 -5.47 -18.83
N PRO A 479 -2.71 -5.01 -20.09
CA PRO A 479 -3.22 -3.72 -20.52
C PRO A 479 -4.70 -3.78 -20.92
N ARG A 480 -5.50 -2.82 -20.45
CA ARG A 480 -6.83 -2.53 -20.97
C ARG A 480 -6.88 -1.15 -21.62
N THR A 481 -7.50 -1.09 -22.80
CA THR A 481 -7.76 0.15 -23.53
C THR A 481 -8.85 0.98 -22.82
N PRO A 482 -8.90 2.30 -23.04
CA PRO A 482 -9.95 3.14 -22.46
C PRO A 482 -11.37 2.65 -22.78
N ARG A 483 -11.57 2.06 -23.96
CA ARG A 483 -12.84 1.46 -24.38
C ARG A 483 -13.25 0.29 -23.47
N GLU A 484 -12.35 -0.66 -23.27
CA GLU A 484 -12.59 -1.82 -22.40
C GLU A 484 -12.88 -1.38 -20.96
N ILE A 485 -12.16 -0.38 -20.45
CA ILE A 485 -12.41 0.20 -19.12
C ILE A 485 -13.82 0.78 -19.03
N LEU A 486 -14.23 1.60 -20.01
CA LEU A 486 -15.57 2.22 -20.03
C LEU A 486 -16.69 1.16 -20.04
N ARG A 487 -16.55 0.11 -20.86
CA ARG A 487 -17.52 -0.99 -20.92
C ARG A 487 -17.71 -1.71 -19.58
N ILE A 488 -16.62 -1.93 -18.85
CA ILE A 488 -16.62 -2.59 -17.54
C ILE A 488 -17.27 -1.68 -16.49
N ILE A 489 -16.81 -0.42 -16.37
CA ILE A 489 -17.30 0.47 -15.31
C ILE A 489 -18.74 0.95 -15.54
N TYR A 490 -19.22 0.97 -16.78
CA TYR A 490 -20.62 1.19 -17.12
C TYR A 490 -21.48 -0.07 -16.93
N GLY A 491 -20.87 -1.24 -16.78
CA GLY A 491 -21.55 -2.51 -16.50
C GLY A 491 -22.37 -3.09 -17.65
N GLY A 492 -22.49 -2.37 -18.78
CA GLY A 492 -23.31 -2.77 -19.92
C GLY A 492 -22.55 -3.44 -21.07
N GLY A 493 -21.21 -3.42 -21.06
CA GLY A 493 -20.41 -3.96 -22.16
C GLY A 493 -20.31 -3.02 -23.37
N ASP A 494 -20.85 -1.81 -23.26
CA ASP A 494 -20.87 -0.78 -24.30
C ASP A 494 -20.28 0.54 -23.74
N GLU A 495 -19.26 1.07 -24.40
CA GLU A 495 -18.58 2.32 -24.05
C GLU A 495 -19.41 3.59 -24.35
N HIS A 496 -20.46 3.46 -25.15
CA HIS A 496 -21.34 4.55 -25.56
C HIS A 496 -22.54 4.73 -24.63
N VAL A 497 -22.89 3.70 -23.84
CA VAL A 497 -24.05 3.70 -22.95
C VAL A 497 -23.60 3.83 -21.50
N PRO A 498 -23.75 5.01 -20.87
CA PRO A 498 -23.39 5.18 -19.47
C PRO A 498 -24.28 4.34 -18.55
N GLY A 499 -23.73 3.90 -17.43
CA GLY A 499 -24.40 2.99 -16.51
C GLY A 499 -23.51 2.59 -15.34
N GLY A 500 -23.91 1.52 -14.64
CA GLY A 500 -23.12 0.96 -13.54
C GLY A 500 -22.76 2.00 -12.50
N PHE A 501 -21.47 2.11 -12.19
CA PHE A 501 -20.95 3.07 -11.20
C PHE A 501 -20.91 4.52 -11.70
N TYR A 502 -21.17 4.75 -13.00
CA TYR A 502 -21.12 6.06 -13.65
C TYR A 502 -22.43 6.30 -14.42
N PRO A 503 -23.56 6.52 -13.72
CA PRO A 503 -24.88 6.63 -14.36
C PRO A 503 -25.01 7.80 -15.35
N LYS A 504 -24.16 8.83 -15.21
CA LYS A 504 -24.08 9.99 -16.13
C LYS A 504 -22.87 9.93 -17.07
N GLY A 505 -22.16 8.80 -17.09
CA GLY A 505 -20.93 8.61 -17.83
C GLY A 505 -19.70 9.18 -17.13
N ALA A 506 -18.54 8.73 -17.59
CA ALA A 506 -17.24 9.19 -17.11
C ALA A 506 -16.88 10.57 -17.71
N SER A 507 -15.99 11.28 -17.02
CA SER A 507 -15.52 12.62 -17.40
C SER A 507 -14.22 12.58 -18.21
N GLY A 508 -13.83 13.74 -18.73
CA GLY A 508 -12.61 13.91 -19.52
C GLY A 508 -12.85 13.80 -21.03
N ARG A 509 -11.87 14.24 -21.84
CA ARG A 509 -12.01 14.29 -23.30
C ARG A 509 -12.22 12.91 -23.92
N ILE A 510 -11.54 11.89 -23.41
CA ILE A 510 -11.61 10.51 -23.91
C ILE A 510 -12.97 9.89 -23.63
N ALA A 511 -13.43 9.89 -22.37
CA ALA A 511 -14.74 9.31 -22.03
C ALA A 511 -15.89 10.05 -22.73
N LYS A 512 -15.86 11.39 -22.75
CA LYS A 512 -16.87 12.19 -23.45
C LYS A 512 -16.85 12.00 -24.96
N TYR A 513 -15.74 11.60 -25.55
CA TYR A 513 -15.68 11.27 -26.99
C TYR A 513 -16.60 10.07 -27.30
N TYR A 514 -16.59 9.04 -26.46
CA TYR A 514 -17.45 7.85 -26.65
C TYR A 514 -18.93 8.12 -26.36
N LEU A 515 -19.27 9.08 -25.49
CA LEU A 515 -20.67 9.43 -25.21
C LEU A 515 -21.33 10.29 -26.30
N LYS A 516 -20.56 10.86 -27.22
CA LYS A 516 -21.13 11.58 -28.36
C LYS A 516 -21.73 10.56 -29.31
N THR A 517 -23.06 10.56 -29.43
CA THR A 517 -23.77 9.83 -30.47
C THR A 517 -23.19 10.22 -31.82
N THR A 518 -22.65 9.23 -32.54
CA THR A 518 -22.27 9.38 -33.95
C THR A 518 -23.49 9.71 -34.80
#